data_AF-A0A969U8V6-F1
#
_entry.id   AF-A0A969U8V6-F1
#
_cell.length_a   1.000
_cell.length_b   1.000
_cell.length_c   1.000
_cell.angle_alpha   90.00
_cell.angle_beta   90.00
_cell.angle_gamma   90.00
#
_symmetry.space_group_name_H-M   'P 1'
#
loop_
_entity.id
_entity.type
_entity.pdbx_description
1 polymer ?
#
loop_
_entity_poly.entity_id
_entity_poly.type
_entity_poly.pdbx_seq_one_letter_code
_entity_poly.pdbx_strand_id
1 'polypeptide(L)'
;ALYADPVPIGGAGIPPTQLMQDMRHYLPDYLAERYRHTPRGEMDLRVKICQSFQKSMFCVTSAAIFGLAPHPLDTENPAEQKANRAYFSGWLDRLATSRLAQVNL
;
A
#
# COMPACT_ATOMS: atom_id res chain seq x y z
N ALA A 1 -5.03 4.13 -4.60
CA ALA A 1 -4.78 2.99 -3.68
C ALA A 1 -4.39 3.45 -2.27
N LEU A 2 -3.32 4.23 -2.10
CA LEU A 2 -2.76 4.60 -0.78
C LEU A 2 -3.72 5.36 0.18
N TYR A 3 -4.74 6.02 -0.38
CA TYR A 3 -5.75 6.79 0.37
C TYR A 3 -7.11 6.09 0.43
N ALA A 4 -7.29 4.98 -0.28
CA ALA A 4 -8.59 4.33 -0.42
C ALA A 4 -9.03 3.66 0.89
N ASP A 5 -10.34 3.68 1.15
CA ASP A 5 -10.94 2.88 2.22
C ASP A 5 -11.17 1.45 1.76
N PRO A 6 -10.60 0.42 2.42
CA PRO A 6 -10.88 -0.96 2.08
C PRO A 6 -12.23 -1.47 2.62
N VAL A 7 -12.83 -0.83 3.64
CA VAL A 7 -14.07 -1.30 4.27
C VAL A 7 -15.27 -1.39 3.30
N PRO A 8 -15.54 -0.40 2.41
CA PRO A 8 -16.69 -0.46 1.52
C PRO A 8 -16.50 -1.38 0.29
N ILE A 9 -15.39 -2.11 0.18
CA ILE A 9 -15.14 -3.00 -0.97
C ILE A 9 -16.25 -4.05 -1.11
N GLY A 10 -16.81 -4.16 -2.32
CA GLY A 10 -18.00 -4.98 -2.58
C GLY A 10 -19.32 -4.20 -2.61
N GLY A 11 -19.32 -2.93 -2.19
CA GLY A 11 -20.47 -2.04 -2.33
C GLY A 11 -20.67 -1.51 -3.76
N ALA A 12 -21.89 -1.04 -4.04
CA ALA A 12 -22.21 -0.38 -5.30
C ALA A 12 -21.42 0.92 -5.47
N GLY A 13 -20.90 1.17 -6.68
CA GLY A 13 -20.16 2.39 -6.98
C GLY A 13 -18.76 2.48 -6.35
N ILE A 14 -18.21 1.36 -5.85
CA ILE A 14 -16.85 1.32 -5.27
C ILE A 14 -15.85 0.77 -6.30
N PRO A 15 -15.05 1.63 -6.97
CA PRO A 15 -14.27 1.23 -8.14
C PRO A 15 -13.25 0.09 -7.91
N PRO A 16 -12.48 0.05 -6.80
CA PRO A 16 -11.47 -1.00 -6.61
C PRO A 16 -12.07 -2.41 -6.47
N THR A 17 -13.38 -2.53 -6.25
CA THR A 17 -14.06 -3.82 -6.08
C THR A 17 -13.80 -4.78 -7.23
N GLN A 18 -13.79 -4.30 -8.47
CA GLN A 18 -13.60 -5.16 -9.64
C GLN A 18 -12.21 -5.80 -9.65
N LEU A 19 -11.17 -5.02 -9.33
CA LEU A 19 -9.80 -5.54 -9.20
C LEU A 19 -9.69 -6.56 -8.05
N MET A 20 -10.29 -6.28 -6.89
CA MET A 20 -10.26 -7.23 -5.76
C MET A 20 -10.99 -8.54 -6.06
N GLN A 21 -12.05 -8.47 -6.87
CA GLN A 21 -12.76 -9.64 -7.35
C GLN A 21 -11.91 -10.43 -8.36
N ASP A 22 -11.19 -9.76 -9.25
CA ASP A 22 -10.30 -10.41 -10.20
C ASP A 22 -9.13 -11.12 -9.49
N MET A 23 -8.44 -10.42 -8.59
CA MET A 23 -7.33 -10.94 -7.79
C MET A 23 -7.71 -12.15 -6.91
N ARG A 24 -8.98 -12.27 -6.51
CA ARG A 24 -9.47 -13.43 -5.73
C ARG A 24 -9.18 -14.76 -6.44
N HIS A 25 -9.27 -14.80 -7.77
CA HIS A 25 -9.05 -16.03 -8.54
C HIS A 25 -7.59 -16.49 -8.53
N TYR A 26 -6.66 -15.57 -8.25
CA TYR A 26 -5.22 -15.81 -8.27
C TYR A 26 -4.61 -15.69 -6.86
N LEU A 27 -5.41 -15.87 -5.82
CA LEU A 27 -4.93 -15.75 -4.44
C LEU A 27 -4.05 -16.96 -4.08
N PRO A 28 -2.79 -16.75 -3.67
CA PRO A 28 -1.92 -17.84 -3.24
C PRO A 28 -2.45 -18.55 -1.98
N ASP A 29 -2.21 -19.85 -1.88
CA ASP A 29 -2.71 -20.70 -0.78
C ASP A 29 -2.34 -20.18 0.61
N TYR A 30 -1.11 -19.70 0.78
CA TYR A 30 -0.64 -19.17 2.06
C TYR A 30 -1.43 -17.91 2.50
N LEU A 31 -1.89 -17.08 1.55
CA LEU A 31 -2.72 -15.91 1.86
C LEU A 31 -4.17 -16.33 2.12
N ALA A 32 -4.69 -17.26 1.33
CA ALA A 32 -6.04 -17.81 1.55
C ALA A 32 -6.15 -18.38 2.97
N GLU A 33 -5.16 -19.18 3.38
CA GLU A 33 -5.11 -19.78 4.72
C GLU A 33 -4.96 -18.71 5.81
N ARG A 34 -4.10 -17.71 5.60
CA ARG A 34 -3.94 -16.57 6.52
C ARG A 34 -5.25 -15.82 6.71
N TYR A 35 -6.04 -15.60 5.66
CA TYR A 35 -7.30 -14.87 5.71
C TYR A 35 -8.41 -15.68 6.37
N ARG A 36 -8.44 -17.00 6.16
CA ARG A 36 -9.39 -17.90 6.84
C ARG A 36 -9.28 -17.82 8.37
N HIS A 37 -8.07 -17.60 8.88
CA HIS A 37 -7.77 -17.44 10.30
C HIS A 37 -7.95 -16.02 10.87
N THR A 38 -8.52 -15.09 10.09
CA THR A 38 -8.86 -13.74 10.56
C THR A 38 -10.37 -13.60 10.76
N PRO A 39 -10.85 -12.60 11.54
CA PRO A 39 -12.29 -12.41 11.76
C PRO A 39 -13.08 -12.44 10.45
N ARG A 40 -14.28 -13.01 10.46
CA ARG A 40 -15.16 -13.19 9.29
C ARG A 40 -14.66 -14.16 8.21
N GLY A 41 -13.52 -14.83 8.40
CA GLY A 41 -13.05 -15.92 7.53
C GLY A 41 -13.01 -15.51 6.05
N GLU A 42 -13.75 -16.18 5.17
CA GLU A 42 -13.80 -15.82 3.75
C GLU A 42 -14.97 -14.88 3.40
N MET A 43 -15.85 -14.52 4.35
CA MET A 43 -17.03 -13.70 4.07
C MET A 43 -16.69 -12.28 3.58
N ASP A 44 -15.56 -11.74 4.01
CA ASP A 44 -15.05 -10.42 3.66
C ASP A 44 -13.74 -10.51 2.86
N LEU A 45 -13.54 -11.60 2.10
CA LEU A 45 -12.30 -11.89 1.39
C LEU A 45 -11.81 -10.73 0.50
N ARG A 46 -12.71 -10.05 -0.23
CA ARG A 46 -12.32 -8.90 -1.06
C ARG A 46 -11.78 -7.72 -0.25
N VAL A 47 -12.30 -7.49 0.96
CA VAL A 47 -11.80 -6.46 1.87
C VAL A 47 -10.37 -6.82 2.30
N LYS A 48 -10.13 -8.09 2.66
CA LYS A 48 -8.81 -8.61 3.07
C LYS A 48 -7.77 -8.55 1.94
N ILE A 49 -8.19 -8.90 0.72
CA ILE A 49 -7.37 -8.73 -0.49
C ILE A 49 -7.04 -7.25 -0.65
N CYS A 50 -8.02 -6.35 -0.51
CA CYS A 50 -7.79 -4.90 -0.64
C CYS A 50 -6.79 -4.36 0.38
N GLN A 51 -6.90 -4.76 1.65
CA GLN A 51 -5.95 -4.39 2.69
C GLN A 51 -4.53 -4.84 2.36
N SER A 52 -4.35 -6.07 1.90
CA SER A 52 -3.03 -6.63 1.55
C SER A 52 -2.47 -6.02 0.26
N PHE A 53 -3.34 -5.74 -0.71
CA PHE A 53 -3.01 -4.98 -1.91
C PHE A 53 -2.54 -3.57 -1.54
N GLN A 54 -3.22 -2.89 -0.61
CA GLN A 54 -2.83 -1.56 -0.15
C GLN A 54 -1.46 -1.57 0.54
N LYS A 55 -1.16 -2.58 1.38
CA LYS A 55 0.20 -2.81 1.94
C LYS A 55 1.25 -2.90 0.84
N SER A 56 0.98 -3.74 -0.17
CA SER A 56 1.88 -3.94 -1.30
C SER A 56 2.07 -2.63 -2.09
N MET A 57 1.02 -1.84 -2.29
CA MET A 57 1.11 -0.56 -2.97
C MET A 57 1.94 0.48 -2.21
N PHE A 58 1.95 0.46 -0.87
CA PHE A 58 2.89 1.28 -0.10
C PHE A 58 4.33 0.84 -0.35
N CYS A 59 4.63 -0.47 -0.33
CA CYS A 59 5.97 -0.97 -0.65
C CYS A 59 6.41 -0.59 -2.07
N VAL A 60 5.54 -0.75 -3.07
CA VAL A 60 5.81 -0.34 -4.47
C VAL A 60 6.07 1.16 -4.57
N THR A 61 5.26 1.97 -3.86
CA THR A 61 5.44 3.43 -3.86
C THR A 61 6.74 3.83 -3.18
N SER A 62 7.10 3.22 -2.04
CA SER A 62 8.38 3.46 -1.38
C SER A 62 9.55 3.10 -2.28
N ALA A 63 9.49 1.96 -2.98
CA ALA A 63 10.51 1.57 -3.95
C ALA A 63 10.65 2.60 -5.09
N ALA A 64 9.53 3.10 -5.63
CA ALA A 64 9.54 4.14 -6.65
C ALA A 64 10.13 5.46 -6.13
N ILE A 65 9.77 5.88 -4.90
CA ILE A 65 10.33 7.09 -4.26
C ILE A 65 11.85 6.94 -4.08
N PHE A 66 12.33 5.79 -3.62
CA PHE A 66 13.77 5.54 -3.47
C PHE A 66 14.49 5.49 -4.81
N GLY A 67 13.92 4.81 -5.81
CA GLY A 67 14.50 4.72 -7.15
C GLY A 67 14.52 6.04 -7.93
N LEU A 68 13.71 7.02 -7.51
CA LEU A 68 13.64 8.36 -8.11
C LEU A 68 14.28 9.45 -7.23
N ALA A 69 15.06 9.06 -6.21
CA ALA A 69 15.83 10.02 -5.42
C ALA A 69 16.84 10.78 -6.31
N PRO A 70 17.04 12.09 -6.10
CA PRO A 70 17.89 12.89 -6.97
C PRO A 70 19.37 12.51 -6.92
N HIS A 71 19.82 11.90 -5.83
CA HIS A 71 21.20 11.41 -5.64
C HIS A 71 21.22 10.02 -5.00
N PRO A 72 22.33 9.27 -5.10
CA PRO A 72 22.49 7.97 -4.44
C PRO A 72 22.14 8.03 -2.95
N LEU A 73 21.49 6.97 -2.44
CA LEU A 73 21.02 6.93 -1.05
C LEU A 73 22.16 6.84 -0.04
N ASP A 74 23.31 6.32 -0.48
CA ASP A 74 24.55 6.13 0.26
C ASP A 74 25.59 7.24 0.01
N THR A 75 25.19 8.36 -0.60
CA THR A 75 26.09 9.50 -0.83
C THR A 75 26.63 10.07 0.49
N GLU A 76 27.94 10.32 0.53
CA GLU A 76 28.62 11.01 1.64
C GLU A 76 28.66 12.53 1.45
N ASN A 77 28.23 13.05 0.29
CA ASN A 77 28.23 14.48 0.00
C ASN A 77 27.11 15.19 0.78
N PRO A 78 27.42 16.16 1.68
CA PRO A 78 26.41 16.83 2.48
C PRO A 78 25.35 17.59 1.68
N ALA A 79 25.71 18.14 0.51
CA ALA A 79 24.77 18.87 -0.34
C ALA A 79 23.74 17.92 -0.98
N GLU A 80 24.19 16.74 -1.42
CA GLU A 80 23.34 15.70 -2.01
C GLU A 80 22.41 15.08 -0.96
N GLN A 81 22.93 14.81 0.25
CA GLN A 81 22.11 14.36 1.38
C GLN A 81 21.00 15.36 1.71
N LYS A 82 21.30 16.66 1.68
CA LYS A 82 20.30 17.72 1.90
C LYS A 82 19.24 17.74 0.80
N ALA A 83 19.63 17.58 -0.46
CA ALA A 83 18.70 17.51 -1.59
C ALA A 83 17.78 16.27 -1.49
N ASN A 84 18.35 15.10 -1.20
CA ASN A 84 17.59 13.87 -0.95
C ASN A 84 16.61 14.04 0.23
N ARG A 85 17.04 14.65 1.34
CA ARG A 85 16.17 14.93 2.48
C ARG A 85 14.99 15.81 2.11
N ALA A 86 15.21 16.90 1.37
CA ALA A 86 14.12 17.77 0.91
C ALA A 86 13.12 17.01 0.01
N TYR A 87 13.63 16.19 -0.91
CA TYR A 87 12.81 15.32 -1.75
C TYR A 87 11.95 14.35 -0.93
N PHE A 88 12.53 13.64 0.05
CA PHE A 88 11.80 12.70 0.90
C PHE A 88 10.79 13.40 1.80
N SER A 89 11.14 14.54 2.39
CA SER A 89 10.21 15.34 3.20
C SER A 89 8.96 15.72 2.40
N GLY A 90 9.11 16.16 1.15
CA GLY A 90 7.96 16.48 0.30
C GLY A 90 7.04 15.29 0.04
N TRP A 91 7.59 14.07 -0.08
CA TRP A 91 6.79 12.85 -0.19
C TRP A 91 6.11 12.45 1.12
N LEU A 92 6.82 12.57 2.25
CA LEU A 92 6.25 12.30 3.57
C LEU A 92 5.07 13.23 3.88
N ASP A 93 5.19 14.52 3.56
CA ASP A 93 4.11 15.49 3.74
C ASP A 93 2.87 15.12 2.92
N ARG A 94 3.07 14.67 1.67
CA ARG A 94 1.96 14.19 0.82
C ARG A 94 1.31 12.94 1.41
N LEU A 95 2.11 12.00 1.90
CA LEU A 95 1.62 10.73 2.45
C LEU A 95 1.09 10.85 3.89
N ALA A 96 1.28 11.97 4.57
CA ALA A 96 0.80 12.19 5.94
C ALA A 96 -0.72 12.04 6.06
N THR A 97 -1.47 12.37 5.00
CA THR A 97 -2.95 12.21 4.95
C THR A 97 -3.40 10.89 4.31
N SER A 98 -2.46 10.00 4.00
CA SER A 98 -2.76 8.67 3.45
C SER A 98 -3.22 7.69 4.53
N ARG A 99 -3.54 6.45 4.12
CA ARG A 99 -3.91 5.39 5.05
C ARG A 99 -2.71 4.65 5.68
N LEU A 100 -1.50 5.22 5.59
CA LEU A 100 -0.27 4.56 6.06
C LEU A 100 -0.35 4.12 7.52
N ALA A 101 -0.92 4.95 8.39
CA ALA A 101 -1.07 4.64 9.82
C ALA A 101 -2.04 3.47 10.04
N GLN A 102 -3.16 3.43 9.30
CA GLN A 102 -4.21 2.42 9.46
C GLN A 102 -3.79 1.07 8.89
N VAL A 103 -2.93 1.05 7.88
CA VAL A 103 -2.47 -0.18 7.23
C VAL A 103 -1.50 -0.97 8.13
N ASN A 104 -0.82 -0.32 9.06
CA ASN A 104 0.16 -0.96 9.95
C ASN A 104 -0.39 -1.40 11.32
N LEU A 105 -1.69 -1.15 11.59
CA LEU A 105 -2.41 -1.64 12.76
C LEU A 105 -2.94 -3.06 12.52
#